data_AF-A0A6V8Q972-F1
#
_entry.id   AF-A0A6V8Q972-F1
#
_cell.length_a   1.000
_cell.length_b   1.000
_cell.length_c   1.000
_cell.angle_alpha   90.00
_cell.angle_beta   90.00
_cell.angle_gamma   90.00
#
_symmetry.space_group_name_H-M   'P 1'
#
loop_
_entity.id
_entity.type
_entity.pdbx_description
1 polymer ?
#
loop_
_entity_poly.entity_id
_entity_poly.type
_entity_poly.pdbx_seq_one_letter_code
_entity_poly.pdbx_strand_id
1 'polypeptide(L)'
;SDNAWLWCFVNNQIVLYKIDRSRGSAVVEEVLGKNYPGVLGSDCYSSYNSVKAKAKQKCLTHYEGEAKDIEKFYPYDEEAIAFTSQLKDIFKRAREVKKDWKVEKISDEEAREKAEEFEGELDELSKNPLKNEEAEKLRARLIRHRKENFTFLRYHDVDPDNNIAERALRPSVIMRKITYGNNSDTGAENHQIMMSVIETAKMNGVNPLHMLMKLTSGREFEELKQLLLGNCQQGAPG
;
A
#
# COMPACT_ATOMS: atom_id res chain seq x y z
N SER A 1 -12.31 -25.16 11.77
CA SER A 1 -12.41 -24.13 10.72
C SER A 1 -11.04 -23.52 10.60
N ASP A 2 -10.34 -23.76 9.50
CA ASP A 2 -8.98 -23.23 9.31
C ASP A 2 -9.05 -21.75 8.95
N ASN A 3 -8.26 -20.93 9.63
CA ASN A 3 -8.23 -19.50 9.39
C ASN A 3 -7.65 -19.20 8.00
N ALA A 4 -8.37 -18.38 7.21
CA ALA A 4 -7.89 -17.86 5.92
C ALA A 4 -7.61 -16.35 6.01
N TRP A 5 -6.71 -15.88 5.14
CA TRP A 5 -6.30 -14.49 5.01
C TRP A 5 -6.95 -13.86 3.78
N LEU A 6 -7.45 -12.64 3.94
CA LEU A 6 -7.88 -11.80 2.84
C LEU A 6 -6.73 -10.89 2.42
N TRP A 7 -6.22 -11.11 1.23
CA TRP A 7 -5.28 -10.24 0.54
C TRP A 7 -6.04 -9.21 -0.28
N CYS A 8 -5.51 -7.99 -0.37
CA CYS A 8 -6.02 -6.93 -1.23
C CYS A 8 -4.86 -6.29 -1.99
N PHE A 9 -4.96 -6.32 -3.30
CA PHE A 9 -4.05 -5.68 -4.23
C PHE A 9 -4.83 -4.60 -4.96
N VAL A 10 -4.27 -3.40 -5.05
CA VAL A 10 -5.00 -2.27 -5.59
C VAL A 10 -4.07 -1.33 -6.35
N ASN A 11 -4.58 -0.79 -7.45
CA ASN A 11 -4.03 0.38 -8.12
C ASN A 11 -5.17 1.38 -8.42
N ASN A 12 -4.93 2.37 -9.26
CA ASN A 12 -5.93 3.40 -9.58
C ASN A 12 -7.11 2.90 -10.45
N GLN A 13 -7.09 1.64 -10.88
CA GLN A 13 -8.06 1.07 -11.82
C GLN A 13 -8.71 -0.22 -11.33
N ILE A 14 -8.00 -1.03 -10.55
CA ILE A 14 -8.41 -2.38 -10.18
C ILE A 14 -8.24 -2.57 -8.68
N VAL A 15 -9.26 -3.17 -8.07
CA VAL A 15 -9.19 -3.76 -6.74
C VAL A 15 -9.30 -5.28 -6.90
N LEU A 16 -8.28 -6.00 -6.46
CA LEU A 16 -8.24 -7.46 -6.47
C LEU A 16 -8.16 -7.98 -5.04
N TYR A 17 -9.12 -8.82 -4.68
CA TYR A 17 -9.07 -9.61 -3.46
C TYR A 17 -8.64 -11.03 -3.77
N LYS A 18 -7.85 -11.61 -2.87
CA LYS A 18 -7.55 -13.04 -2.87
C LYS A 18 -7.73 -13.60 -1.46
N ILE A 19 -8.51 -14.67 -1.31
CA ILE A 19 -8.63 -15.38 -0.04
C ILE A 19 -7.74 -16.62 -0.13
N ASP A 20 -6.79 -16.73 0.79
CA ASP A 20 -5.82 -17.82 0.82
C ASP A 20 -5.56 -18.29 2.25
N ARG A 21 -5.27 -19.58 2.43
CA ARG A 21 -4.90 -20.12 3.75
C ARG A 21 -3.49 -19.70 4.18
N SER A 22 -2.67 -19.26 3.22
CA SER A 22 -1.32 -18.75 3.45
C SER A 22 -1.29 -17.22 3.56
N ARG A 23 -0.46 -16.72 4.48
CA ARG A 23 -0.04 -15.31 4.55
C ARG A 23 1.38 -15.09 3.98
N GLY A 24 1.94 -16.11 3.32
CA GLY A 24 3.32 -16.12 2.85
C GLY A 24 3.55 -15.42 1.50
N SER A 25 4.82 -15.30 1.11
CA SER A 25 5.26 -14.70 -0.16
C SER A 25 4.71 -15.41 -1.40
N ALA A 26 4.45 -16.72 -1.31
CA ALA A 26 3.94 -17.51 -2.43
C ALA A 26 2.63 -16.93 -3.01
N VAL A 27 1.75 -16.41 -2.14
CA VAL A 27 0.49 -15.78 -2.57
C VAL A 27 0.75 -14.47 -3.33
N VAL A 28 1.72 -13.69 -2.86
CA VAL A 28 2.10 -12.43 -3.52
C VAL A 28 2.73 -12.72 -4.88
N GLU A 29 3.61 -13.71 -4.97
CA GLU A 29 4.23 -14.14 -6.23
C GLU A 29 3.21 -14.72 -7.23
N GLU A 30 2.19 -15.43 -6.75
CA GLU A 30 1.10 -15.93 -7.59
C GLU A 30 0.33 -14.77 -8.25
N VAL A 31 0.05 -13.71 -7.49
CA VAL A 31 -0.77 -12.59 -7.96
C VAL A 31 0.04 -11.59 -8.79
N LEU A 32 1.23 -11.20 -8.32
CA LEU A 32 2.04 -10.13 -8.94
C LEU A 32 3.14 -10.66 -9.86
N GLY A 33 3.42 -11.96 -9.81
CA GLY A 33 4.62 -12.55 -10.39
C GLY A 33 5.88 -12.25 -9.57
N LYS A 34 6.97 -12.94 -9.92
CA LYS A 34 8.29 -12.69 -9.30
C LYS A 34 8.92 -11.37 -9.73
N ASN A 35 8.61 -10.92 -10.94
CA ASN A 35 9.12 -9.67 -11.53
C ASN A 35 7.95 -8.76 -11.90
N TYR A 36 7.66 -7.81 -11.01
CA TYR A 36 6.58 -6.85 -11.20
C TYR A 36 7.12 -5.57 -11.87
N PRO A 37 6.60 -5.17 -13.06
CA PRO A 37 7.15 -4.03 -13.80
C PRO A 37 6.76 -2.66 -13.20
N GLY A 38 5.84 -2.62 -12.23
CA GLY A 38 5.37 -1.40 -11.58
C GLY A 38 6.07 -1.09 -10.25
N VAL A 39 5.59 -0.02 -9.60
CA VAL A 39 6.00 0.34 -8.24
C VAL A 39 5.07 -0.34 -7.24
N LEU A 40 5.64 -1.03 -6.25
CA LEU A 40 4.89 -1.77 -5.24
C LEU A 40 4.89 -1.04 -3.90
N GLY A 41 3.73 -0.51 -3.49
CA GLY A 41 3.49 0.01 -2.15
C GLY A 41 3.12 -1.11 -1.17
N SER A 42 3.68 -1.13 0.04
CA SER A 42 3.32 -2.12 1.07
C SER A 42 3.42 -1.59 2.51
N ASP A 43 2.66 -2.20 3.41
CA ASP A 43 2.60 -1.98 4.87
C ASP A 43 3.80 -2.54 5.65
N CYS A 44 4.99 -2.55 5.03
CA CYS A 44 6.20 -3.18 5.57
C CYS A 44 6.09 -4.70 5.83
N TYR A 45 5.00 -5.37 5.45
CA TYR A 45 4.88 -6.80 5.63
C TYR A 45 5.90 -7.58 4.76
N SER A 46 6.56 -8.57 5.36
CA SER A 46 7.75 -9.21 4.79
C SER A 46 7.45 -10.09 3.57
N SER A 47 6.21 -10.55 3.38
CA SER A 47 5.81 -11.38 2.24
C SER A 47 6.07 -10.70 0.89
N TYR A 48 5.95 -9.37 0.83
CA TYR A 48 6.20 -8.55 -0.36
C TYR A 48 7.69 -8.36 -0.66
N ASN A 49 8.60 -8.74 0.24
CA ASN A 49 10.05 -8.60 0.01
C ASN A 49 10.54 -9.54 -1.11
N SER A 50 9.86 -10.67 -1.31
CA SER A 50 10.17 -11.68 -2.34
C SER A 50 10.00 -11.18 -3.78
N VAL A 51 9.05 -10.27 -4.03
CA VAL A 51 8.75 -9.75 -5.36
C VAL A 51 9.84 -8.76 -5.78
N LYS A 52 10.42 -8.92 -6.97
CA LYS A 52 11.28 -7.91 -7.59
C LYS A 52 10.39 -6.93 -8.34
N ALA A 53 10.25 -5.72 -7.82
CA ALA A 53 9.47 -4.66 -8.45
C ALA A 53 10.39 -3.62 -9.11
N LYS A 54 9.88 -2.83 -10.07
CA LYS A 54 10.63 -1.68 -10.63
C LYS A 54 11.11 -0.73 -9.51
N ALA A 55 10.25 -0.48 -8.53
CA ALA A 55 10.60 0.14 -7.26
C ALA A 55 9.63 -0.31 -6.17
N LYS A 56 9.94 -0.04 -4.91
CA LYS A 56 9.05 -0.31 -3.77
C LYS A 56 8.89 0.93 -2.91
N GLN A 57 7.71 1.09 -2.32
CA GLN A 57 7.40 2.11 -1.33
C GLN A 57 6.97 1.44 -0.02
N LYS A 58 7.68 1.72 1.07
CA LYS A 58 7.25 1.33 2.41
C LYS A 58 6.33 2.39 3.00
N CYS A 59 5.21 1.94 3.57
CA CYS A 59 4.21 2.83 4.14
C CYS A 59 4.77 3.59 5.35
N LEU A 60 4.85 4.91 5.25
CA LEU A 60 5.40 5.76 6.31
C LEU A 60 4.58 5.69 7.60
N THR A 61 3.24 5.61 7.49
CA THR A 61 2.34 5.46 8.66
C THR A 61 2.69 4.26 9.55
N HIS A 62 3.24 3.17 9.01
CA HIS A 62 3.62 2.00 9.82
C HIS A 62 4.85 2.30 10.68
N TYR A 63 5.87 2.94 10.11
CA TYR A 63 7.01 3.42 10.88
C TYR A 63 6.61 4.44 11.95
N GLU A 64 5.68 5.35 11.63
CA GLU A 64 5.16 6.34 12.58
C GLU A 64 4.32 5.70 13.69
N GLY A 65 3.59 4.62 13.39
CA GLY A 65 2.87 3.83 14.38
C GLY A 65 3.83 3.22 15.41
N GLU A 66 4.89 2.57 14.94
CA GLU A 66 5.94 2.01 15.79
C GLU A 66 6.67 3.10 16.59
N ALA A 67 6.97 4.25 15.96
CA ALA A 67 7.56 5.41 16.64
C ALA A 67 6.66 5.91 17.79
N LYS A 68 5.35 6.01 17.56
CA LYS A 68 4.38 6.42 18.60
C LYS A 68 4.28 5.39 19.72
N ASP A 69 4.33 4.10 19.41
CA ASP A 69 4.34 3.05 20.41
C ASP A 69 5.61 3.14 21.28
N ILE A 70 6.78 3.38 20.68
CA ILE A 70 8.03 3.60 21.42
C ILE A 70 7.91 4.80 22.35
N GLU A 71 7.44 5.95 21.86
CA GLU A 71 7.25 7.16 22.69
C GLU A 71 6.28 6.92 23.85
N LYS A 72 5.25 6.10 23.63
CA LYS A 72 4.24 5.75 24.63
C LYS A 72 4.78 4.79 25.69
N PHE A 73 5.51 3.75 25.28
CA PHE A 73 5.97 2.69 26.19
C PHE A 73 7.31 3.01 26.86
N TYR A 74 8.12 3.91 26.27
CA TYR A 74 9.43 4.34 26.79
C TYR A 74 9.52 5.87 26.92
N PRO A 75 8.62 6.53 27.67
CA PRO A 75 8.51 7.99 27.72
C PRO A 75 9.67 8.71 28.45
N TYR A 76 10.59 7.97 29.06
CA TYR A 76 11.78 8.51 29.75
C TYR A 76 13.08 8.16 29.04
N ASP A 77 13.01 7.50 27.88
CA ASP A 77 14.17 7.17 27.06
C ASP A 77 14.44 8.31 26.08
N GLU A 78 15.26 9.28 26.51
CA GLU A 78 15.54 10.51 25.74
C GLU A 78 16.12 10.23 24.36
N GLU A 79 16.96 9.19 24.22
CA GLU A 79 17.56 8.78 22.95
C GLU A 79 16.48 8.25 21.99
N ALA A 80 15.62 7.35 22.47
CA ALA A 80 14.52 6.80 21.68
C ALA A 80 13.49 7.88 21.28
N ILE A 81 13.17 8.81 22.19
CA ILE A 81 12.23 9.91 21.92
C ILE A 81 12.81 10.89 20.89
N ALA A 82 14.08 11.25 21.02
CA ALA A 82 14.74 12.13 20.07
C ALA A 82 14.79 11.49 18.67
N PHE A 83 15.10 10.20 18.58
CA PHE A 83 15.11 9.44 17.33
C PHE A 83 13.73 9.40 16.67
N THR A 84 12.69 8.99 17.42
CA THR A 84 11.32 8.86 16.91
C THR A 84 10.69 10.20 16.53
N SER A 85 10.99 11.27 17.28
CA SER A 85 10.54 12.62 16.97
C SER A 85 11.15 13.15 15.67
N GLN A 86 12.46 12.99 15.48
CA GLN A 86 13.15 13.38 14.25
C GLN A 86 12.68 12.56 13.04
N LEU A 87 12.48 11.26 13.22
CA LEU A 87 11.93 10.38 12.17
C LEU A 87 10.57 10.88 11.66
N LYS A 88 9.65 11.18 12.59
CA LYS A 88 8.33 11.72 12.24
C LYS A 88 8.41 13.07 11.56
N ASP A 89 9.35 13.93 11.96
CA ASP A 89 9.55 15.23 11.30
C ASP A 89 10.03 15.08 9.85
N ILE A 90 11.01 14.21 9.59
CA ILE A 90 11.48 13.89 8.23
C ILE A 90 10.29 13.43 7.37
N PHE A 91 9.49 12.49 7.86
CA PHE A 91 8.34 11.97 7.11
C PHE A 91 7.24 13.01 6.91
N LYS A 92 7.00 13.88 7.89
CA LYS A 92 6.07 14.99 7.73
C LYS A 92 6.53 15.93 6.61
N ARG A 93 7.79 16.37 6.62
CA ARG A 93 8.34 17.25 5.58
C ARG A 93 8.30 16.59 4.20
N ALA A 94 8.64 15.31 4.10
CA ALA A 94 8.57 14.56 2.84
C ALA A 94 7.13 14.48 2.28
N ARG A 95 6.12 14.35 3.15
CA ARG A 95 4.71 14.41 2.72
C ARG A 95 4.31 15.81 2.26
N GLU A 96 4.81 16.89 2.87
CA GLU A 96 4.54 18.25 2.39
C GLU A 96 5.13 18.46 0.99
N VAL A 97 6.37 18.01 0.74
CA VAL A 97 6.97 18.03 -0.60
C VAL A 97 6.11 17.29 -1.61
N LYS A 98 5.57 16.11 -1.26
CA LYS A 98 4.64 15.38 -2.14
C LYS A 98 3.36 16.16 -2.42
N LYS A 99 2.80 16.88 -1.44
CA LYS A 99 1.61 17.71 -1.65
C LYS A 99 1.91 18.84 -2.62
N ASP A 100 3.03 19.53 -2.43
CA ASP A 100 3.45 20.62 -3.31
C ASP A 100 3.75 20.11 -4.74
N TRP A 101 4.33 18.92 -4.87
CA TRP A 101 4.54 18.26 -6.18
C TRP A 101 3.20 17.94 -6.87
N LYS A 102 2.23 17.40 -6.14
CA LYS A 102 0.89 17.08 -6.69
C LYS A 102 0.10 18.30 -7.18
N VAL A 103 0.45 19.50 -6.72
CA VAL A 103 -0.18 20.77 -7.17
C VAL A 103 0.77 21.60 -8.04
N GLU A 104 1.81 20.96 -8.60
CA GLU A 104 2.76 21.55 -9.56
C GLU A 104 3.49 22.80 -9.04
N LYS A 105 3.64 22.93 -7.72
CA LYS A 105 4.45 24.01 -7.11
C LYS A 105 5.95 23.74 -7.20
N ILE A 106 6.34 22.48 -7.34
CA ILE A 106 7.71 22.05 -7.57
C ILE A 106 7.75 21.12 -8.78
N SER A 107 8.89 21.12 -9.46
CA SER A 107 9.16 20.28 -10.62
C SER A 107 9.45 18.83 -10.23
N ASP A 108 9.37 17.95 -11.23
CA ASP A 108 9.80 16.56 -11.12
C ASP A 108 11.25 16.40 -10.66
N GLU A 109 12.13 17.31 -11.09
CA GLU A 109 13.55 17.25 -10.72
C GLU A 109 13.74 17.66 -9.25
N GLU A 110 13.12 18.75 -8.82
CA GLU A 110 13.14 19.17 -7.41
C GLU A 110 12.57 18.10 -6.49
N ALA A 111 11.51 17.39 -6.89
CA ALA A 111 10.96 16.27 -6.11
C ALA A 111 11.97 15.12 -5.95
N ARG A 112 12.73 14.79 -7.00
CA ARG A 112 13.78 13.76 -6.96
C ARG A 112 14.98 14.19 -6.10
N GLU A 113 15.40 15.44 -6.21
CA GLU A 113 16.45 16.02 -5.36
C GLU A 113 16.04 15.98 -3.89
N LYS A 114 14.79 16.35 -3.57
CA LYS A 114 14.25 16.23 -2.21
C LYS A 114 14.21 14.79 -1.71
N ALA A 115 13.92 13.82 -2.57
CA ALA A 115 14.02 12.41 -2.18
C ALA A 115 15.44 12.06 -1.70
N GLU A 116 16.47 12.55 -2.40
CA GLU A 116 17.88 12.30 -2.06
C GLU A 116 18.30 13.03 -0.79
N GLU A 117 17.85 14.26 -0.58
CA GLU A 117 18.04 14.99 0.67
C GLU A 117 17.46 14.22 1.87
N PHE A 118 16.20 13.77 1.79
CA PHE A 118 15.57 13.03 2.89
C PHE A 118 16.21 11.65 3.11
N GLU A 119 16.69 10.98 2.06
CA GLU A 119 17.49 9.77 2.19
C GLU A 119 18.78 10.04 2.99
N GLY A 120 19.46 11.15 2.72
CA GLY A 120 20.66 11.56 3.46
C GLY A 120 20.37 11.93 4.92
N GLU A 121 19.28 12.65 5.18
CA GLU A 121 18.85 12.96 6.55
C GLU A 121 18.52 11.68 7.34
N LEU A 122 17.84 10.73 6.70
CA LEU A 122 17.50 9.45 7.31
C LEU A 122 18.75 8.59 7.56
N ASP A 123 19.74 8.63 6.67
CA ASP A 123 21.02 7.95 6.87
C ASP A 123 21.76 8.51 8.09
N GLU A 124 21.80 9.83 8.26
CA GLU A 124 22.47 10.44 9.42
C GLU A 124 21.70 10.14 10.71
N LEU A 125 20.36 10.23 10.69
CA LEU A 125 19.52 9.87 11.84
C LEU A 125 19.69 8.41 12.26
N SER A 126 19.88 7.51 11.29
CA SER A 126 19.99 6.06 11.52
C SER A 126 21.43 5.56 11.62
N LYS A 127 22.43 6.43 11.63
CA LYS A 127 23.85 6.08 11.58
C LYS A 127 24.32 5.23 12.77
N ASN A 128 23.93 5.60 13.97
CA ASN A 128 24.38 4.95 15.20
C ASN A 128 23.32 3.99 15.76
N PRO A 129 23.72 2.83 16.30
CA PRO A 129 22.81 1.96 17.04
C PRO A 129 22.19 2.66 18.25
N LEU A 130 20.95 2.30 18.55
CA LEU A 130 20.19 2.80 19.71
C LEU A 130 20.23 1.78 20.85
N LYS A 131 20.21 2.25 22.10
CA LYS A 131 20.21 1.37 23.27
C LYS A 131 18.88 0.67 23.48
N ASN A 132 17.79 1.35 23.15
CA ASN A 132 16.45 0.81 23.24
C ASN A 132 16.22 -0.25 22.16
N GLU A 133 15.82 -1.46 22.56
CA GLU A 133 15.67 -2.58 21.63
C GLU A 133 14.59 -2.32 20.56
N GLU A 134 13.47 -1.70 20.93
CA GLU A 134 12.37 -1.41 19.99
C GLU A 134 12.75 -0.28 19.03
N ALA A 135 13.42 0.76 19.52
CA ALA A 135 13.95 1.81 18.66
C ALA A 135 15.03 1.29 17.70
N GLU A 136 15.90 0.39 18.16
CA GLU A 136 16.92 -0.24 17.33
C GLU A 136 16.32 -1.14 16.25
N LYS A 137 15.25 -1.89 16.57
CA LYS A 137 14.50 -2.67 15.56
C LYS A 137 13.89 -1.77 14.49
N LEU A 138 13.36 -0.61 14.86
CA LEU A 138 12.83 0.39 13.94
C LEU A 138 13.96 0.96 13.06
N ARG A 139 15.08 1.40 13.66
CA ARG A 139 16.28 1.89 12.96
C ARG A 139 16.81 0.86 11.94
N ALA A 140 17.02 -0.38 12.37
CA ALA A 140 17.51 -1.45 11.50
C ALA A 140 16.58 -1.72 10.31
N ARG A 141 15.26 -1.54 10.50
CA ARG A 141 14.28 -1.69 9.42
C ARG A 141 14.31 -0.53 8.42
N LEU A 142 14.51 0.69 8.89
CA LEU A 142 14.69 1.86 8.02
C LEU A 142 15.92 1.69 7.13
N ILE A 143 17.04 1.23 7.69
CA ILE A 143 18.27 0.94 6.95
C ILE A 143 18.06 -0.19 5.95
N ARG A 144 17.43 -1.30 6.36
CA ARG A 144 17.14 -2.43 5.47
C ARG A 144 16.35 -2.01 4.23
N HIS A 145 15.42 -1.08 4.39
CA HIS A 145 14.54 -0.59 3.34
C HIS A 145 14.89 0.84 2.89
N ARG A 146 16.16 1.27 3.04
CA ARG A 146 16.61 2.65 2.79
C ARG A 146 16.09 3.20 1.46
N LYS A 147 16.24 2.44 0.37
CA LYS A 147 15.86 2.85 -0.99
C LYS A 147 14.34 2.81 -1.25
N GLU A 148 13.54 2.41 -0.27
CA GLU A 148 12.11 2.17 -0.40
C GLU A 148 11.28 3.16 0.43
N ASN A 149 11.92 4.05 1.21
CA ASN A 149 11.23 4.98 2.11
C ASN A 149 10.68 6.22 1.39
N PHE A 150 11.37 6.71 0.35
CA PHE A 150 11.05 7.97 -0.36
C PHE A 150 10.75 7.78 -1.85
N THR A 151 10.44 6.56 -2.28
CA THR A 151 10.09 6.24 -3.68
C THR A 151 8.91 7.08 -4.17
N PHE A 152 7.98 7.45 -3.30
CA PHE A 152 6.84 8.34 -3.62
C PHE A 152 7.23 9.74 -4.10
N LEU A 153 8.47 10.18 -3.88
CA LEU A 153 9.02 11.43 -4.41
C LEU A 153 9.77 11.24 -5.75
N ARG A 154 9.95 9.99 -6.19
CA ARG A 154 10.54 9.66 -7.50
C ARG A 154 9.48 9.26 -8.53
N TYR A 155 8.28 8.92 -8.08
CA TYR A 155 7.14 8.51 -8.91
C TYR A 155 5.89 9.30 -8.52
N HIS A 156 5.34 10.06 -9.47
CA HIS A 156 4.24 10.99 -9.21
C HIS A 156 2.96 10.30 -8.71
N ASP A 157 2.63 9.12 -9.24
CA ASP A 157 1.40 8.39 -8.88
C ASP A 157 1.51 7.55 -7.61
N VAL A 158 2.68 7.52 -6.98
CA VAL A 158 2.91 6.73 -5.77
C VAL A 158 2.63 7.59 -4.55
N ASP A 159 1.79 7.07 -3.65
CA ASP A 159 1.52 7.68 -2.36
C ASP A 159 2.55 7.23 -1.30
N PRO A 160 2.86 8.08 -0.30
CA PRO A 160 3.75 7.73 0.81
C PRO A 160 3.18 6.65 1.73
N ASP A 161 1.86 6.49 1.74
CA ASP A 161 1.10 5.67 2.67
C ASP A 161 0.21 4.66 1.94
N ASN A 162 -0.09 3.53 2.59
CA ASN A 162 -0.90 2.44 2.03
C ASN A 162 -2.43 2.69 2.13
N ASN A 163 -2.85 3.96 2.14
CA ASN A 163 -4.23 4.38 2.39
C ASN A 163 -5.22 3.80 1.37
N ILE A 164 -4.79 3.61 0.11
CA ILE A 164 -5.63 3.03 -0.94
C ILE A 164 -5.99 1.57 -0.63
N ALA A 165 -5.02 0.75 -0.22
CA ALA A 165 -5.27 -0.66 0.13
C ALA A 165 -6.05 -0.78 1.43
N GLU A 166 -5.75 0.05 2.43
CA GLU A 166 -6.51 0.07 3.68
C GLU A 166 -7.98 0.44 3.46
N ARG A 167 -8.26 1.44 2.62
CA ARG A 167 -9.63 1.81 2.24
C ARG A 167 -10.32 0.68 1.48
N ALA A 168 -9.62 0.06 0.53
CA ALA A 168 -10.13 -1.09 -0.22
C ALA A 168 -10.42 -2.29 0.70
N LEU A 169 -9.67 -2.52 1.78
CA LEU A 169 -9.94 -3.64 2.69
C LEU A 169 -11.22 -3.46 3.53
N ARG A 170 -11.65 -2.22 3.82
CA ARG A 170 -12.75 -1.93 4.76
C ARG A 170 -14.09 -2.60 4.43
N PRO A 171 -14.61 -2.56 3.18
CA PRO A 171 -15.88 -3.21 2.83
C PRO A 171 -15.88 -4.70 3.17
N SER A 172 -14.82 -5.42 2.81
CA SER A 172 -14.69 -6.86 3.06
C SER A 172 -14.54 -7.19 4.55
N VAL A 173 -13.85 -6.34 5.32
CA VAL A 173 -13.75 -6.49 6.78
C VAL A 173 -15.11 -6.29 7.45
N ILE A 174 -15.89 -5.30 7.01
CA ILE A 174 -17.26 -5.07 7.51
C ILE A 174 -18.16 -6.25 7.14
N MET A 175 -18.13 -6.69 5.89
CA MET A 175 -18.91 -7.83 5.40
C MET A 175 -18.63 -9.09 6.23
N ARG A 176 -17.36 -9.41 6.46
CA ARG A 176 -16.96 -10.56 7.30
C ARG A 176 -17.53 -10.48 8.71
N LYS A 177 -17.58 -9.29 9.31
CA LYS A 177 -18.17 -9.10 10.66
C LYS A 177 -19.67 -9.36 10.66
N ILE A 178 -20.38 -9.01 9.57
CA ILE A 178 -21.83 -9.18 9.45
C ILE A 178 -22.20 -10.64 9.10
N THR A 179 -21.46 -11.27 8.19
CA THR A 179 -21.79 -12.61 7.66
C THR A 179 -21.12 -13.75 8.44
N TYR A 180 -20.32 -13.43 9.46
CA TYR A 180 -19.44 -14.38 10.16
C TYR A 180 -18.40 -15.07 9.26
N GLY A 181 -18.10 -14.48 8.10
CA GLY A 181 -17.13 -15.01 7.12
C GLY A 181 -17.72 -16.04 6.16
N ASN A 182 -16.84 -16.84 5.56
CA ASN A 182 -17.20 -17.88 4.59
C ASN A 182 -17.01 -19.26 5.25
N ASN A 183 -18.00 -20.14 5.12
CA ASN A 183 -17.99 -21.48 5.73
C ASN A 183 -17.64 -22.60 4.73
N SER A 184 -17.30 -22.26 3.49
CA SER A 184 -16.88 -23.20 2.44
C SER A 184 -15.83 -22.56 1.52
N ASP A 185 -14.99 -23.40 0.91
CA ASP A 185 -13.97 -22.94 -0.05
C ASP A 185 -14.63 -22.27 -1.27
N THR A 186 -15.73 -22.82 -1.79
CA THR A 186 -16.53 -22.20 -2.87
C THR A 186 -17.10 -20.84 -2.45
N GLY A 187 -17.51 -20.68 -1.19
CA GLY A 187 -17.98 -19.40 -0.66
C GLY A 187 -16.86 -18.35 -0.63
N ALA A 188 -15.64 -18.76 -0.25
CA ALA A 188 -14.46 -17.90 -0.28
C ALA A 188 -14.07 -17.50 -1.71
N GLU A 189 -14.10 -18.44 -2.65
CA GLU A 189 -13.81 -18.18 -4.05
C GLU A 189 -14.82 -17.21 -4.69
N ASN A 190 -16.12 -17.43 -4.46
CA ASN A 190 -17.15 -16.52 -4.94
C ASN A 190 -17.01 -15.13 -4.32
N HIS A 191 -16.68 -15.06 -3.01
CA HIS A 191 -16.48 -13.80 -2.31
C HIS A 191 -15.34 -12.98 -2.92
N GLN A 192 -14.15 -13.57 -3.11
CA GLN A 192 -13.00 -12.85 -3.63
C GLN A 192 -13.26 -12.31 -5.05
N ILE A 193 -13.94 -13.09 -5.91
CA ILE A 193 -14.27 -12.67 -7.28
C ILE A 193 -15.30 -11.53 -7.24
N MET A 194 -16.42 -11.72 -6.54
CA MET A 194 -17.51 -10.75 -6.49
C MET A 194 -17.06 -9.42 -5.90
N MET A 195 -16.27 -9.44 -4.80
CA MET A 195 -15.78 -8.21 -4.20
C MET A 195 -14.77 -7.49 -5.10
N SER A 196 -13.91 -8.22 -5.81
CA SER A 196 -12.94 -7.61 -6.74
C SER A 196 -13.67 -6.87 -7.85
N VAL A 197 -14.69 -7.52 -8.41
CA VAL A 197 -15.56 -6.98 -9.45
C VAL A 197 -16.33 -5.76 -8.95
N ILE A 198 -17.01 -5.85 -7.80
CA ILE A 198 -17.80 -4.75 -7.22
C ILE A 198 -16.93 -3.53 -6.90
N GLU A 199 -15.81 -3.72 -6.22
CA GLU A 199 -14.96 -2.62 -5.77
C GLU A 199 -14.20 -1.98 -6.95
N THR A 200 -13.83 -2.77 -7.96
CA THR A 200 -13.33 -2.25 -9.24
C THR A 200 -14.39 -1.41 -9.97
N ALA A 201 -15.66 -1.84 -9.99
CA ALA A 201 -16.73 -1.03 -10.58
C ALA A 201 -16.88 0.32 -9.88
N LYS A 202 -16.96 0.30 -8.55
CA LYS A 202 -17.09 1.52 -7.73
C LYS A 202 -15.93 2.47 -7.96
N MET A 203 -14.70 1.94 -8.01
CA MET A 203 -13.49 2.71 -8.27
C MET A 203 -13.55 3.46 -9.61
N ASN A 204 -14.12 2.84 -10.65
CA ASN A 204 -14.25 3.43 -11.99
C ASN A 204 -15.58 4.17 -12.22
N GLY A 205 -16.36 4.44 -11.18
CA GLY A 205 -17.64 5.13 -11.27
C GLY A 205 -18.76 4.34 -11.94
N VAL A 206 -18.59 3.02 -12.08
CA VAL A 206 -19.57 2.11 -12.69
C VAL A 206 -20.51 1.58 -11.63
N ASN A 207 -21.82 1.57 -11.91
CA ASN A 207 -22.82 0.97 -11.03
C ASN A 207 -22.57 -0.55 -10.91
N PRO A 208 -22.28 -1.09 -9.69
CA PRO A 208 -21.94 -2.50 -9.54
C PRO A 208 -23.07 -3.46 -9.92
N LEU A 209 -24.33 -3.12 -9.61
CA LEU A 209 -25.47 -3.95 -9.96
C LEU A 209 -25.63 -4.08 -11.48
N HIS A 210 -25.50 -2.97 -12.20
CA HIS A 210 -25.54 -2.98 -13.66
C HIS A 210 -24.43 -3.85 -14.24
N MET A 211 -23.22 -3.77 -13.68
CA MET A 211 -22.10 -4.57 -14.16
C MET A 211 -22.28 -6.07 -13.88
N LEU A 212 -22.77 -6.44 -12.69
CA LEU A 212 -23.11 -7.83 -12.37
C LEU A 212 -24.21 -8.38 -13.28
N MET A 213 -25.25 -7.60 -13.56
CA MET A 213 -26.31 -8.00 -14.49
C MET A 213 -25.74 -8.25 -15.90
N LYS A 214 -24.79 -7.44 -16.37
CA LYS A 214 -24.16 -7.67 -17.68
C LYS A 214 -23.31 -8.93 -17.71
N LEU A 215 -22.58 -9.23 -16.62
CA LEU A 215 -21.78 -10.45 -16.49
C LEU A 215 -22.67 -11.71 -16.58
N THR A 216 -23.83 -11.71 -15.91
CA THR A 216 -24.75 -12.85 -15.92
C THR A 216 -25.59 -12.95 -17.20
N SER A 217 -25.63 -11.89 -18.02
CA SER A 217 -26.31 -11.86 -19.31
C SER A 217 -25.49 -12.47 -20.46
N GLY A 218 -24.26 -12.95 -20.20
CA GLY A 218 -23.40 -13.57 -21.21
C GLY A 218 -22.83 -12.60 -22.27
N ARG A 219 -22.71 -11.31 -21.94
CA ARG A 219 -22.08 -10.33 -22.85
C ARG A 219 -20.59 -10.61 -23.05
N GLU A 220 -20.05 -10.19 -24.19
CA GLU A 220 -18.64 -10.40 -24.52
C GLU A 220 -17.70 -9.74 -23.50
N PHE A 221 -16.60 -10.44 -23.22
CA PHE A 221 -15.57 -10.00 -22.27
C PHE A 221 -15.02 -8.61 -22.59
N GLU A 222 -14.87 -8.26 -23.86
CA GLU A 222 -14.35 -6.94 -24.27
C GLU A 222 -15.32 -5.79 -23.96
N GLU A 223 -16.64 -6.00 -24.07
CA GLU A 223 -17.63 -4.99 -23.65
C GLU A 223 -17.58 -4.74 -22.14
N LEU A 224 -17.36 -5.81 -21.35
CA LEU A 224 -17.24 -5.73 -19.91
C LEU A 224 -15.95 -5.05 -19.47
N LYS A 225 -14.85 -5.35 -20.17
CA LYS A 225 -13.55 -4.70 -19.97
C LYS A 225 -13.61 -3.21 -20.31
N GLN A 226 -14.25 -2.85 -21.43
CA GLN A 226 -14.46 -1.46 -21.80
C GLN A 226 -15.38 -0.73 -20.81
N LEU A 227 -16.42 -1.40 -20.29
CA LEU A 227 -17.27 -0.81 -19.26
C LEU A 227 -16.50 -0.55 -17.96
N LEU A 228 -15.63 -1.48 -17.56
CA LEU A 228 -14.89 -1.40 -16.30
C LEU A 228 -13.69 -0.45 -16.37
N LEU A 229 -13.00 -0.38 -17.50
CA LEU A 229 -11.71 0.31 -17.64
C LEU A 229 -11.73 1.45 -18.69
N GLY A 230 -12.80 1.57 -19.48
CA GLY A 230 -12.88 2.50 -20.62
C GLY A 230 -13.22 3.94 -20.26
N ASN A 231 -13.70 4.22 -19.04
CA ASN A 231 -13.94 5.59 -18.57
C ASN A 231 -12.65 6.38 -18.32
N CYS A 232 -11.47 5.73 -18.36
CA CYS A 232 -10.18 6.36 -18.06
C CYS A 232 -9.60 7.23 -19.20
N GLN A 233 -10.19 7.26 -20.40
CA GLN A 233 -9.65 8.06 -21.52
C GLN A 233 -10.07 9.55 -21.51
N GLN A 234 -10.85 10.01 -20.53
CA GLN A 234 -11.32 11.40 -20.49
C GLN A 234 -10.66 12.28 -19.42
N GLY A 235 -9.55 11.84 -18.79
CA GLY A 235 -9.01 12.52 -17.61
C GLY A 235 -7.50 12.57 -17.43
N ALA A 236 -6.69 12.44 -18.49
CA ALA A 236 -5.24 12.66 -18.40
C ALA A 236 -4.81 13.82 -19.34
N PRO A 237 -4.33 14.96 -18.81
CA PRO A 237 -3.18 15.60 -19.42
C PRO A 237 -1.92 14.78 -19.07
N GLY A 238 -0.94 14.79 -19.97
CA GLY A 238 0.27 13.96 -19.92
C GLY A 238 1.23 14.25 -18.78
#